data_AF-A0A821B1M9-F1
#
_entry.id   AF-A0A821B1M9-F1
#
_cell.length_a   1.000
_cell.length_b   1.000
_cell.length_c   1.000
_cell.angle_alpha   90.00
_cell.angle_beta   90.00
_cell.angle_gamma   90.00
#
_symmetry.space_group_name_H-M   'P 1'
#
loop_
_entity.id
_entity.type
_entity.pdbx_description
1 polymer ?
#
loop_
_entity_poly.entity_id
_entity_poly.type
_entity_poly.pdbx_seq_one_letter_code
_entity_poly.pdbx_strand_id
1 'polypeptide(L)'
;MLHSIIINGTQYTVMAMAMADAQIMGNHMAVTVVNTRGHLELNLLKPLIIKNVLFSLKMLNNVCDNFSKWSPLEHQAVPNGTRLLSTTESCLVPY
;
A
#
# COMPACT_ATOMS: atom_id res chain seq x y z
N MET A 1 1.86 10.25 -26.95
CA MET A 1 2.70 10.81 -25.86
C MET A 1 1.94 10.91 -24.54
N LEU A 2 0.71 11.48 -24.51
CA LEU A 2 -0.12 11.55 -23.28
C LEU A 2 -0.52 10.18 -22.70
N HIS A 3 -0.92 9.22 -23.54
CA HIS A 3 -1.31 7.87 -23.08
C HIS A 3 -0.17 7.15 -22.35
N SER A 4 1.06 7.29 -22.86
CA SER A 4 2.27 6.72 -22.25
C SER A 4 2.60 7.35 -20.89
N ILE A 5 2.33 8.65 -20.71
CA ILE A 5 2.54 9.35 -19.42
C ILE A 5 1.53 8.87 -18.37
N ILE A 6 0.27 8.64 -18.75
CA ILE A 6 -0.78 8.14 -17.85
C ILE A 6 -0.46 6.70 -17.38
N ILE A 7 -0.02 5.84 -18.30
CA ILE A 7 0.37 4.46 -17.98
C ILE A 7 1.58 4.46 -17.04
N ASN A 8 2.60 5.27 -17.32
CA ASN A 8 3.77 5.36 -16.45
C ASN A 8 3.43 5.95 -15.07
N GLY A 9 2.51 6.93 -15.00
CA GLY A 9 2.08 7.54 -13.74
C GLY A 9 1.32 6.57 -12.83
N THR A 10 0.38 5.81 -13.38
CA THR A 10 -0.39 4.81 -12.60
C THR A 10 0.50 3.67 -12.11
N GLN A 11 1.41 3.14 -12.95
CA GLN A 11 2.38 2.12 -12.53
C GLN A 11 3.31 2.64 -11.42
N TYR A 12 3.82 3.87 -11.56
CA TYR A 12 4.65 4.51 -10.52
C TYR A 12 3.92 4.61 -9.17
N THR A 13 2.63 4.94 -9.17
CA THR A 13 1.85 4.99 -7.91
C THR A 13 1.69 3.62 -7.26
N VAL A 14 1.43 2.56 -8.04
CA VAL A 14 1.30 1.19 -7.50
C VAL A 14 2.63 0.67 -6.95
N MET A 15 3.74 0.92 -7.66
CA MET A 15 5.07 0.55 -7.17
C MET A 15 5.44 1.32 -5.89
N ALA A 16 5.11 2.61 -5.82
CA ALA A 16 5.34 3.41 -4.62
C ALA A 16 4.51 2.92 -3.42
N MET A 17 3.27 2.48 -3.62
CA MET A 17 2.44 1.82 -2.60
C MET A 17 3.13 0.57 -2.05
N ALA A 18 3.54 -0.35 -2.94
CA ALA A 18 4.18 -1.60 -2.53
C ALA A 18 5.51 -1.36 -1.76
N MET A 19 6.29 -0.36 -2.18
CA MET A 19 7.54 0.02 -1.48
C MET A 19 7.26 0.63 -0.10
N ALA A 20 6.22 1.48 0.00
CA ALA A 20 5.80 2.05 1.27
C ALA A 20 5.30 0.96 2.24
N ASP A 21 4.49 0.01 1.77
CA ASP A 21 4.00 -1.11 2.59
C ASP A 21 5.15 -1.96 3.14
N ALA A 22 6.13 -2.30 2.30
CA ALA A 22 7.33 -3.01 2.75
C ALA A 22 8.09 -2.25 3.85
N GLN A 23 8.22 -0.93 3.69
CA GLN A 23 8.88 -0.08 4.69
C GLN A 23 8.08 0.02 6.00
N ILE A 24 6.75 0.11 5.92
CA ILE A 24 5.86 0.15 7.09
C ILE A 24 5.95 -1.17 7.86
N MET A 25 5.97 -2.32 7.17
CA MET A 25 6.18 -3.62 7.81
C MET A 25 7.52 -3.70 8.55
N GLY A 26 8.60 -3.19 7.94
CA GLY A 26 9.90 -3.10 8.59
C GLY A 26 9.89 -2.21 9.84
N ASN A 27 9.22 -1.05 9.75
CA ASN A 27 9.06 -0.14 10.89
C ASN A 27 8.24 -0.78 12.02
N HIS A 28 7.19 -1.54 11.68
CA HIS A 28 6.39 -2.27 12.65
C HIS A 28 7.21 -3.32 13.40
N MET A 29 8.01 -4.12 12.68
CA MET A 29 8.91 -5.08 13.32
C MET A 29 9.91 -4.39 14.25
N ALA A 30 10.50 -3.26 13.83
CA ALA A 30 11.39 -2.48 14.68
C ALA A 30 10.69 -2.03 15.97
N VAL A 31 9.48 -1.47 15.88
CA VAL A 31 8.65 -1.08 17.04
C VAL A 31 8.39 -2.26 17.98
N THR A 32 8.03 -3.43 17.44
CA THR A 32 7.80 -4.64 18.24
C THR A 32 9.05 -5.06 19.01
N VAL A 33 10.23 -5.03 18.37
CA VAL A 33 11.51 -5.40 19.01
C VAL A 33 11.93 -4.40 20.08
N VAL A 34 11.76 -3.08 19.89
CA VAL A 34 12.07 -2.12 20.95
C VAL A 34 11.03 -2.09 22.06
N ASN A 35 9.78 -2.46 21.78
CA ASN A 35 8.75 -2.51 22.80
C ASN A 35 9.03 -3.61 23.84
N THR A 36 9.64 -4.72 23.44
CA THR A 36 10.04 -5.80 24.36
C THR A 36 11.29 -5.46 25.20
N ARG A 37 11.99 -4.37 24.89
CA ARG A 37 13.23 -3.94 25.58
C ARG A 37 12.98 -2.94 26.72
N GLY A 38 11.77 -2.89 27.27
CA GLY A 38 11.48 -2.13 28.48
C GLY A 38 12.18 -2.74 29.69
N HIS A 39 13.17 -2.04 30.26
CA HIS A 39 13.78 -2.42 31.53
C HIS A 39 13.17 -1.56 32.66
N LEU A 40 12.60 -2.22 33.68
CA LEU A 40 12.04 -1.58 34.88
C LEU A 40 11.01 -0.48 34.53
N GLU A 41 11.09 0.68 35.19
CA GLU A 41 10.07 1.74 35.19
C GLU A 41 9.99 2.55 33.89
N LEU A 42 10.97 2.47 32.98
CA LEU A 42 11.03 3.36 31.81
C LEU A 42 11.55 2.71 30.53
N ASN A 43 10.74 2.77 29.47
CA ASN A 43 11.20 2.47 28.12
C ASN A 43 11.96 3.67 27.53
N LEU A 44 13.30 3.61 27.51
CA LEU A 44 14.18 4.62 26.90
C LEU A 44 14.03 4.71 25.37
N LEU A 45 13.37 3.73 24.74
CA LEU A 45 13.21 3.61 23.30
C LEU A 45 11.92 4.26 22.79
N LYS A 46 11.16 4.95 23.65
CA LYS A 46 10.00 5.77 23.27
C LYS A 46 10.27 6.70 22.08
N PRO A 47 11.42 7.41 21.99
CA PRO A 47 11.74 8.24 20.82
C PRO A 47 11.84 7.44 19.51
N LEU A 48 12.30 6.19 19.58
CA LEU A 48 12.41 5.32 18.41
C LEU A 48 11.04 4.81 17.96
N ILE A 49 10.18 4.44 18.93
CA ILE A 49 8.81 4.02 18.66
C ILE A 49 8.04 5.14 17.95
N ILE A 50 8.04 6.35 18.51
CA ILE A 50 7.28 7.47 17.93
C ILE A 50 7.81 7.88 16.56
N LYS A 51 9.14 7.86 16.35
CA LYS A 51 9.75 8.16 15.05
C LYS A 51 9.26 7.20 13.96
N ASN A 52 9.28 5.90 14.24
CA ASN A 52 8.88 4.88 13.26
C ASN A 52 7.36 4.94 12.97
N VAL A 53 6.54 5.24 13.97
CA VAL A 53 5.10 5.42 13.79
C VAL A 53 4.79 6.66 12.95
N LEU A 54 5.36 7.83 13.30
CA LEU A 54 5.14 9.07 12.56
C LEU A 54 5.65 8.99 11.12
N PHE A 55 6.79 8.34 10.90
CA PHE A 55 7.34 8.14 9.56
C PHE A 55 6.44 7.24 8.70
N SER A 56 5.91 6.15 9.28
CA SER A 56 4.97 5.25 8.60
C SER A 56 3.68 5.98 8.22
N LEU A 57 3.13 6.80 9.12
CA LEU A 57 1.95 7.63 8.85
C LEU A 57 2.20 8.63 7.71
N LYS A 58 3.37 9.28 7.69
CA LYS A 58 3.74 10.22 6.63
C LYS A 58 3.85 9.53 5.26
N MET A 59 4.45 8.34 5.21
CA MET A 59 4.52 7.56 3.97
C MET A 59 3.14 7.16 3.47
N LEU A 60 2.29 6.64 4.36
CA LEU A 60 0.92 6.27 4.01
C LEU A 60 0.13 7.46 3.47
N ASN A 61 0.22 8.61 4.13
CA ASN A 61 -0.46 9.83 3.69
C ASN A 61 -0.01 10.26 2.29
N ASN A 62 1.30 10.35 2.05
CA ASN A 62 1.84 10.69 0.74
C ASN A 62 1.38 9.71 -0.36
N VAL A 63 1.32 8.42 -0.04
CA VAL A 63 0.90 7.39 -1.00
C VAL A 63 -0.61 7.49 -1.29
N CYS A 64 -1.44 7.70 -0.27
CA CYS A 64 -2.88 7.90 -0.43
C CYS A 64 -3.19 9.16 -1.25
N ASP A 65 -2.49 10.26 -1.01
CA ASP A 65 -2.64 11.51 -1.78
C ASP A 65 -2.27 11.29 -3.26
N ASN A 66 -1.16 10.60 -3.52
CA ASN A 66 -0.76 10.26 -4.89
C ASN A 66 -1.75 9.30 -5.54
N PHE A 67 -2.25 8.31 -4.81
CA PHE A 67 -3.26 7.39 -5.32
C PHE A 67 -4.57 8.13 -5.65
N SER A 68 -5.05 9.00 -4.77
CA SER A 68 -6.27 9.79 -5.02
C SER A 68 -6.10 10.77 -6.19
N LYS A 69 -4.89 11.30 -6.41
CA LYS A 69 -4.60 12.22 -7.52
C LYS A 69 -4.57 11.50 -8.87
N TRP A 70 -4.04 10.27 -8.90
CA TRP A 70 -3.82 9.53 -10.14
C TRP A 70 -4.88 8.47 -10.42
N SER A 71 -5.68 8.10 -9.44
CA SER A 71 -6.91 7.34 -9.64
C SER A 71 -7.94 8.28 -10.25
N PRO A 72 -8.32 8.12 -11.54
CA PRO A 72 -9.42 8.89 -12.10
C PRO A 72 -10.69 8.46 -11.36
N LEU A 73 -11.13 9.31 -10.44
CA LEU A 73 -12.40 9.17 -9.76
C LEU A 73 -13.48 8.94 -10.84
N GLU A 74 -14.18 7.81 -10.73
CA GLU A 74 -15.51 7.53 -11.31
C GLU A 74 -15.65 6.79 -12.66
N HIS A 75 -14.75 6.85 -13.65
CA HIS A 75 -15.18 6.42 -15.02
C HIS A 75 -14.60 5.14 -15.67
N GLN A 76 -13.59 4.43 -15.11
CA GLN A 76 -12.93 3.34 -15.88
C GLN A 76 -12.61 2.03 -15.14
N ALA A 77 -13.04 1.84 -13.89
CA ALA A 77 -13.12 0.48 -13.34
C ALA A 77 -14.39 -0.22 -13.88
N VAL A 78 -14.55 -0.27 -15.21
CA VAL A 78 -15.63 -1.03 -15.82
C VAL A 78 -15.19 -2.50 -15.81
N PRO A 79 -15.82 -3.35 -14.99
CA PRO A 79 -15.52 -4.77 -15.00
C PRO A 79 -15.79 -5.29 -16.41
N ASN A 80 -14.80 -5.97 -17.00
CA ASN A 80 -14.96 -6.54 -18.32
C ASN A 80 -15.90 -7.74 -18.24
N GLY A 81 -17.21 -7.49 -18.43
CA GLY A 81 -18.27 -8.47 -18.25
C GLY A 81 -18.07 -9.73 -19.10
N THR A 82 -17.58 -9.60 -20.33
CA THR A 82 -17.28 -10.76 -21.20
C THR A 82 -16.15 -11.63 -20.65
N ARG A 83 -15.09 -11.05 -20.08
CA ARG A 83 -14.03 -11.83 -19.41
C ARG A 83 -14.52 -12.50 -18.13
N LEU A 84 -15.36 -11.81 -17.35
CA LEU A 84 -15.92 -12.38 -16.13
C LEU A 84 -16.82 -13.58 -16.44
N LEU A 85 -17.70 -13.45 -17.44
CA LEU A 85 -18.59 -14.55 -17.86
C LEU A 85 -17.81 -15.75 -18.39
N SER A 86 -16.80 -15.53 -19.25
CA SER A 86 -15.96 -16.64 -19.74
C SER A 86 -15.17 -17.35 -18.63
N THR A 87 -14.78 -16.62 -17.58
CA THR A 87 -14.09 -17.21 -16.42
C THR A 87 -15.06 -18.03 -15.57
N THR A 88 -16.28 -17.53 -15.35
CA THR A 88 -17.31 -18.27 -14.62
C THR A 88 -17.77 -19.51 -15.38
N GLU A 89 -17.91 -19.43 -16.71
CA GLU A 89 -18.25 -20.58 -17.55
C GLU A 89 -17.14 -21.64 -17.51
N SER A 90 -15.88 -21.23 -17.51
CA SER A 90 -14.72 -22.14 -17.36
C SER A 90 -14.66 -22.81 -15.99
N CYS A 91 -15.17 -22.16 -14.93
CA CYS A 91 -15.27 -22.74 -13.59
C CYS A 91 -16.50 -23.63 -13.38
N LEU A 92 -17.50 -23.55 -14.26
CA LEU A 92 -18.77 -24.28 -14.15
C LEU A 92 -18.82 -25.57 -14.97
N VAL A 93 -17.80 -25.88 -15.77
CA VAL A 93 -17.68 -27.19 -16.42
C VAL A 93 -16.95 -28.16 -15.47
N PRO A 94 -17.65 -29.10 -14.79
CA PRO A 94 -16.96 -30.20 -14.15
C PRO A 94 -16.35 -31.08 -15.26
N TYR A 95 -15.15 -31.59 -15.01
CA TYR A 95 -14.54 -32.66 -15.82
C TYR A 95 -15.53 -33.80 -16.09
#